data_AF-A0ABD0YF08-F1
#
_entry.id   AF-A0ABD0YF08-F1
#
_cell.length_a   1.000
_cell.length_b   1.000
_cell.length_c   1.000
_cell.angle_alpha   90.00
_cell.angle_beta   90.00
_cell.angle_gamma   90.00
#
_symmetry.space_group_name_H-M   'P 1'
#
loop_
_entity.id
_entity.type
_entity.pdbx_description
1 polymer ?
#
loop_
_entity_poly.entity_id
_entity_poly.type
_entity_poly.pdbx_seq_one_letter_code
_entity_poly.pdbx_strand_id
1 'polypeptide(L)'
;ESNGSIAAERLSYSLPGSPADRRPNFPGVIGSAESLVGRVLVEQGLGKVCDPDFVRYTSREMQEALDMTQEEMDRAAHRILLQERQGRPLSFQPPGEKPSSNPVSSPHL
;
A
#
# COMPACT_ATOMS: atom_id res chain seq x y z
N GLU A 1 6.24 59.77 20.86
CA GLU A 1 5.87 59.40 19.49
C GLU A 1 6.63 58.13 19.14
N SER A 2 5.96 56.99 19.02
CA SER A 2 6.58 55.69 18.71
C SER A 2 6.40 55.41 17.23
N ASN A 3 7.49 55.46 16.47
CA ASN A 3 7.50 55.29 15.02
C ASN A 3 8.09 53.91 14.67
N GLY A 4 7.48 53.21 13.71
CA GLY A 4 8.19 52.18 12.95
C GLY A 4 7.67 50.75 13.03
N SER A 5 6.36 50.53 12.89
CA SER A 5 5.83 49.24 12.43
C SER A 5 6.08 49.09 10.93
N ILE A 6 7.21 48.49 10.55
CA ILE A 6 7.48 48.09 9.16
C ILE A 6 7.53 46.57 9.10
N ALA A 7 6.42 46.04 8.58
CA ALA A 7 6.27 44.82 7.80
C ALA A 7 7.25 43.69 8.15
N ALA A 8 6.71 42.73 8.91
CA ALA A 8 7.17 41.35 8.96
C ALA A 8 7.70 40.92 7.58
N GLU A 9 9.03 40.85 7.52
CA GLU A 9 9.78 40.25 6.44
C GLU A 9 9.13 38.89 6.17
N ARG A 10 8.61 38.75 4.94
CA ARG A 10 7.93 37.54 4.47
C ARG A 10 8.98 36.44 4.43
N LEU A 11 9.16 35.78 5.56
CA LEU A 11 9.85 34.52 5.73
C LEU A 11 9.07 33.48 4.92
N SER A 12 9.32 33.46 3.60
CA SER A 12 8.95 32.36 2.73
C SER A 12 9.85 31.18 3.06
N TYR A 13 9.65 30.59 4.24
CA TYR A 13 10.15 29.27 4.56
C TYR A 13 9.35 28.31 3.69
N SER A 14 9.98 27.85 2.60
CA SER A 14 9.55 26.64 1.92
C SER A 14 9.51 25.54 2.98
N LEU A 15 8.32 25.11 3.36
CA LEU A 15 8.17 23.91 4.17
C LEU A 15 8.91 22.79 3.42
N PRO A 16 9.84 22.07 4.04
CA PRO A 16 10.40 20.88 3.42
C PRO A 16 9.22 19.95 3.11
N GLY A 17 9.07 19.61 1.83
CA GLY A 17 7.92 18.87 1.31
C GLY A 17 7.54 17.75 2.25
N SER A 18 6.26 17.75 2.65
CA SER A 18 5.75 16.76 3.57
C SER A 18 6.02 15.38 2.96
N PRO A 19 6.34 14.34 3.76
CA PRO A 19 6.54 12.98 3.23
C PRO A 19 5.33 12.45 2.44
N ALA A 20 4.17 13.11 2.55
CA ALA A 20 2.99 12.90 1.72
C ALA A 20 3.18 13.28 0.23
N ASP A 21 3.99 14.30 -0.10
CA ASP A 21 4.25 14.76 -1.48
C ASP A 21 5.20 13.83 -2.25
N ARG A 22 5.83 12.88 -1.55
CA ARG A 22 6.68 11.84 -2.17
C ARG A 22 5.92 10.57 -2.50
N ARG A 23 4.59 10.53 -2.34
CA ARG A 23 3.82 9.40 -2.83
C ARG A 23 3.87 9.43 -4.36
N PRO A 24 4.52 8.47 -5.03
CA PRO A 24 4.34 8.33 -6.45
C PRO A 24 2.85 8.08 -6.63
N ASN A 25 2.19 9.01 -7.31
CA ASN A 25 0.77 8.95 -7.56
C ASN A 25 0.58 7.94 -8.70
N PHE A 26 0.79 6.66 -8.42
CA PHE A 26 0.49 5.58 -9.36
C PHE A 26 -1.01 5.67 -9.64
N PRO A 27 -1.44 5.96 -10.88
CA PRO A 27 -2.84 6.21 -11.20
C PRO A 27 -3.72 4.94 -11.18
N GLY A 28 -3.28 3.88 -10.49
CA GLY A 28 -4.01 2.62 -10.34
C GLY A 28 -5.27 2.79 -9.51
N VAL A 29 -6.29 1.97 -9.82
CA VAL A 29 -7.51 1.86 -9.04
C VAL A 29 -7.14 1.55 -7.58
N ILE A 30 -7.60 2.38 -6.64
CA ILE A 30 -7.34 2.15 -5.21
C ILE A 30 -7.87 0.75 -4.84
N GLY A 31 -6.99 -0.12 -4.36
CA GLY A 31 -7.34 -1.51 -4.05
C GLY A 31 -6.94 -2.54 -5.11
N SER A 32 -6.38 -2.12 -6.26
CA SER A 32 -5.86 -3.04 -7.28
C SER A 32 -4.51 -3.64 -6.89
N ALA A 33 -4.13 -4.70 -7.61
CA ALA A 33 -2.80 -5.27 -7.59
C ALA A 33 -1.71 -4.22 -7.77
N GLU A 34 -1.83 -3.37 -8.80
CA GLU A 34 -0.88 -2.30 -9.09
C GLU A 34 -0.74 -1.31 -7.92
N SER A 35 -1.85 -1.00 -7.24
CA SER A 35 -1.86 -0.13 -6.06
C SER A 35 -1.09 -0.75 -4.89
N LEU A 36 -1.30 -2.05 -4.64
CA LEU A 36 -0.55 -2.78 -3.62
C LEU A 36 0.94 -2.84 -3.95
N VAL A 37 1.31 -3.18 -5.19
CA VAL A 37 2.72 -3.26 -5.64
C VAL A 37 3.40 -1.90 -5.53
N GLY A 38 2.77 -0.85 -6.05
CA GLY A 38 3.32 0.50 -5.98
C GLY A 38 3.55 0.95 -4.53
N ARG A 39 2.62 0.63 -3.61
CA ARG A 39 2.79 0.96 -2.19
C ARG A 39 3.94 0.20 -1.54
N VAL A 40 4.05 -1.11 -1.79
CA VAL A 40 5.16 -1.93 -1.28
C VAL A 40 6.50 -1.40 -1.79
N LEU A 41 6.60 -1.05 -3.07
CA LEU A 41 7.83 -0.48 -3.63
C LEU A 41 8.22 0.84 -2.95
N VAL A 42 7.26 1.70 -2.64
CA VAL A 42 7.51 2.95 -1.89
C VAL A 42 7.98 2.67 -0.47
N GLU A 43 7.33 1.74 0.22
CA GLU A 43 7.68 1.33 1.59
C GLU A 43 9.10 0.76 1.69
N GLN A 44 9.54 0.03 0.66
CA GLN A 44 10.90 -0.50 0.57
C GLN A 44 11.93 0.52 0.05
N GLY A 45 11.52 1.77 -0.23
CA GLY A 45 12.41 2.83 -0.73
C GLY A 45 12.73 2.74 -2.22
N LEU A 46 12.03 1.88 -2.97
CA LEU A 46 12.21 1.65 -4.41
C LEU A 46 11.30 2.54 -5.29
N GLY A 47 10.32 3.22 -4.71
CA GLY A 47 9.35 4.02 -5.49
C GLY A 47 9.92 5.16 -6.35
N LYS A 48 11.19 5.56 -6.15
CA LYS A 48 11.87 6.57 -6.98
C LYS A 48 12.59 5.99 -8.20
N VAL A 49 12.89 4.70 -8.17
CA VAL A 49 13.67 4.01 -9.20
C VAL A 49 12.79 3.13 -10.08
N CYS A 50 11.63 2.71 -9.58
CA CYS A 50 10.65 1.94 -10.32
C CYS A 50 9.70 2.87 -11.09
N ASP A 51 9.60 2.66 -12.39
CA ASP A 51 8.64 3.33 -13.25
C ASP A 51 7.25 2.63 -13.23
N PRO A 52 6.22 3.21 -13.86
CA PRO A 52 4.91 2.59 -13.93
C PRO A 52 4.89 1.25 -14.68
N ASP A 53 5.77 1.06 -15.66
CA ASP A 53 5.83 -0.20 -16.42
C ASP A 53 6.36 -1.33 -15.55
N PHE A 54 7.34 -1.06 -14.68
CA PHE A 54 7.82 -2.00 -13.68
C PHE A 54 6.68 -2.51 -12.79
N VAL A 55 5.78 -1.62 -12.34
CA VAL A 55 4.61 -2.00 -11.53
C VAL A 55 3.67 -2.91 -12.32
N ARG A 56 3.41 -2.59 -13.59
CA ARG A 56 2.54 -3.40 -14.46
C ARG A 56 3.13 -4.78 -14.74
N TYR A 57 4.41 -4.85 -15.09
CA TYR A 57 5.11 -6.11 -15.30
C TYR A 57 5.15 -6.94 -14.01
N THR A 58 5.52 -6.34 -12.88
CA THR A 58 5.54 -7.05 -11.60
C THR A 58 4.16 -7.57 -11.22
N SER A 59 3.10 -6.78 -11.44
CA SER A 59 1.72 -7.21 -11.19
C SER A 59 1.33 -8.39 -12.06
N ARG A 60 1.77 -8.41 -13.33
CA ARG A 60 1.54 -9.53 -14.24
C ARG A 60 2.37 -10.76 -13.89
N GLU A 61 3.66 -10.61 -13.60
CA GLU A 61 4.55 -11.70 -13.19
C GLU A 61 4.00 -12.42 -11.94
N MET A 62 3.43 -11.68 -10.99
CA MET A 62 2.78 -12.30 -9.82
C MET A 62 1.51 -13.06 -10.19
N GLN A 63 0.71 -12.59 -11.15
CA GLN A 63 -0.46 -13.33 -11.65
C GLN A 63 -0.02 -14.66 -12.26
N GLU A 64 0.99 -14.62 -13.11
CA GLU A 64 1.53 -15.79 -13.80
C GLU A 64 2.20 -16.77 -12.81
N ALA A 65 2.96 -16.25 -11.83
CA ALA A 65 3.63 -17.08 -10.82
C ALA A 65 2.66 -17.71 -9.81
N LEU A 66 1.54 -17.05 -9.52
CA LEU A 66 0.54 -17.52 -8.55
C LEU A 66 -0.67 -18.21 -9.20
N ASP A 67 -0.70 -18.33 -10.53
CA ASP A 67 -1.84 -18.81 -11.31
C ASP A 67 -3.16 -18.12 -10.90
N MET A 68 -3.10 -16.79 -10.77
CA MET A 68 -4.24 -15.96 -10.36
C MET A 68 -4.74 -15.11 -11.53
N THR A 69 -6.06 -14.99 -11.70
CA THR A 69 -6.60 -14.00 -12.64
C THR A 69 -6.36 -12.58 -12.13
N GLN A 70 -6.45 -11.60 -13.02
CA GLN A 70 -6.36 -10.19 -12.66
C GLN A 70 -7.39 -9.81 -11.58
N GLU A 71 -8.64 -10.26 -11.72
CA GLU A 71 -9.72 -9.99 -10.77
C GLU A 71 -9.52 -10.68 -9.42
N GLU A 72 -8.91 -11.88 -9.40
CA GLU A 72 -8.55 -12.58 -8.17
C GLU A 72 -7.43 -11.86 -7.44
N MET A 73 -6.40 -11.45 -8.17
CA MET A 73 -5.29 -10.69 -7.64
C MET A 73 -5.75 -9.33 -7.09
N ASP A 74 -6.59 -8.60 -7.82
CA ASP A 74 -7.16 -7.33 -7.35
C ASP A 74 -8.00 -7.52 -6.07
N ARG A 75 -8.81 -8.59 -5.98
CA ARG A 75 -9.55 -8.93 -4.75
C ARG A 75 -8.62 -9.30 -3.59
N ALA A 76 -7.49 -9.93 -3.85
CA ALA A 76 -6.49 -10.22 -2.84
C ALA A 76 -5.77 -8.94 -2.38
N ALA A 77 -5.38 -8.09 -3.32
CA ALA A 77 -4.73 -6.82 -3.06
C ALA A 77 -5.60 -5.89 -2.21
N HIS A 78 -6.88 -5.75 -2.58
CA HIS A 78 -7.84 -4.98 -1.80
C HIS A 78 -7.96 -5.48 -0.35
N ARG A 79 -7.97 -6.81 -0.13
CA ARG A 79 -8.01 -7.40 1.22
C ARG A 79 -6.76 -7.09 2.03
N ILE A 80 -5.57 -7.21 1.43
CA ILE A 80 -4.29 -6.90 2.08
C ILE A 80 -4.24 -5.42 2.49
N LEU A 81 -4.59 -4.52 1.56
CA LEU A 81 -4.62 -3.07 1.82
C LEU A 81 -5.62 -2.71 2.92
N LEU A 82 -6.78 -3.37 2.97
CA LEU A 82 -7.78 -3.16 4.01
C LEU A 82 -7.33 -3.69 5.38
N GLN A 83 -6.72 -4.87 5.44
CA GLN A 83 -6.22 -5.48 6.67
C GLN A 83 -5.15 -4.62 7.35
N GLU A 84 -4.23 -4.06 6.56
CA GLU A 84 -3.22 -3.15 7.10
C GLU A 84 -3.82 -1.88 7.67
N ARG A 85 -4.82 -1.29 7.00
CA ARG A 85 -5.51 -0.11 7.54
C ARG A 85 -6.19 -0.40 8.88
N GLN A 86 -6.54 -1.65 9.13
CA GLN A 86 -7.10 -2.13 10.38
C GLN A 86 -6.04 -2.59 11.40
N GLY A 87 -4.75 -2.51 11.07
CA GLY A 87 -3.65 -2.98 11.90
C GLY A 87 -3.66 -4.49 12.13
N ARG A 88 -4.35 -5.27 11.28
CA ARG A 88 -4.40 -6.73 11.41
C ARG A 88 -3.14 -7.34 10.81
N PRO A 89 -2.53 -8.34 11.47
CA PRO A 89 -1.43 -9.08 10.90
C PRO A 89 -1.89 -9.82 9.64
N LEU A 90 -1.09 -9.76 8.58
CA LEU A 90 -1.35 -10.49 7.34
C LEU A 90 -1.20 -11.99 7.62
N SER A 91 -2.31 -12.70 7.76
CA SER A 91 -2.31 -14.16 7.74
C SER A 91 -2.18 -14.62 6.29
N PHE A 92 -0.99 -15.07 5.90
CA PHE A 92 -0.82 -15.73 4.60
C PHE A 92 -1.62 -17.02 4.61
N GLN A 93 -2.69 -17.07 3.80
CA GLN A 93 -3.45 -18.29 3.56
C GLN A 93 -3.20 -18.65 2.10
N PRO A 94 -2.41 -19.70 1.80
CA PRO A 94 -2.11 -20.05 0.43
C PRO A 94 -3.40 -20.40 -0.32
N PRO A 95 -3.54 -19.97 -1.59
CA PRO A 95 -4.69 -20.32 -2.41
C PRO A 95 -4.73 -21.84 -2.59
N GLY A 96 -5.71 -22.50 -1.95
CA GLY A 96 -5.88 -23.95 -2.01
C GLY A 96 -5.98 -24.64 -0.64
N GLU A 97 -5.59 -23.97 0.44
CA GLU A 97 -5.73 -24.53 1.79
C GLU A 97 -7.12 -24.19 2.34
N LYS A 98 -8.06 -25.14 2.20
CA LYS A 98 -9.34 -25.08 2.91
C LYS A 98 -9.03 -24.88 4.39
N PRO A 99 -9.66 -23.90 5.09
CA PRO A 99 -9.50 -23.81 6.53
C PRO A 99 -9.88 -25.16 7.12
N SER A 100 -8.92 -25.89 7.70
CA SER A 100 -9.24 -27.11 8.41
C SER A 100 -10.14 -26.69 9.56
N SER A 101 -11.42 -27.01 9.43
CA SER A 101 -12.37 -26.92 10.52
C SER A 101 -11.95 -27.96 11.57
N ASN A 102 -11.01 -27.58 12.43
CA ASN A 102 -10.84 -28.27 13.70
C ASN A 102 -11.78 -27.54 14.67
N PRO A 103 -13.02 -28.01 14.90
CA PRO A 103 -13.69 -27.63 16.12
C PRO A 103 -12.78 -28.12 17.25
N VAL A 104 -12.22 -27.19 18.01
CA VAL A 104 -11.62 -27.55 19.31
C VAL A 104 -12.72 -28.26 20.08
N SER A 105 -12.64 -29.59 20.15
CA SER A 105 -13.53 -30.37 21.00
C SER A 105 -13.22 -29.96 22.42
N SER A 106 -14.17 -29.28 23.05
CA SER A 106 -14.24 -29.15 24.49
C SER A 106 -14.08 -30.54 25.12
N PRO A 107 -13.11 -30.78 26.01
CA PRO A 107 -13.28 -31.86 26.95
C PRO A 107 -14.29 -31.39 28.00
N HIS A 108 -15.44 -32.07 27.97
CA HIS A 108 -16.40 -32.09 29.07
C HIS A 108 -15.79 -32.79 30.29
N LEU A 109 -16.25 -32.34 31.47
CA LEU A 109 -16.06 -32.85 32.86
C LEU A 109 -14.75 -32.51 33.58
#